data_AF-A0A1X0RN29-F1
#
_entry.id   AF-A0A1X0RN29-F1
#
_cell.length_a   1.000
_cell.length_b   1.000
_cell.length_c   1.000
_cell.angle_alpha   90.00
_cell.angle_beta   90.00
_cell.angle_gamma   90.00
#
_symmetry.space_group_name_H-M   'P 1'
#
loop_
_entity.id
_entity.type
_entity.pdbx_description
1 polymer ?
#
loop_
_entity_poly.entity_id
_entity_poly.type
_entity_poly.pdbx_seq_one_letter_code
_entity_poly.pdbx_strand_id
1 'polypeptide(L)'
;MNRLEQIALDPRFHEALSVLKGFRNGVVYGAKVRFPHALVMTILFKTGSVESKVKGILRATKQHALNLGIFATIYKTLMIVQRKMNDGKEASLHPFIAGVIGGYYVFGDNNSINQQIILYLFSRVVMAIVKVPVKRQVVDAPPQTFPVFAAVVWGLVMWLFRHETDTVQPSLRASMQYIYRDSDSWNSLRTLIWHNK
;
A
#
# COMPACT_ATOMS: atom_id res chain seq x y z
N MET A 1 -10.10 14.40 36.96
CA MET A 1 -10.39 13.56 35.79
C MET A 1 -11.88 13.45 35.60
N ASN A 2 -12.38 13.70 34.39
CA ASN A 2 -13.80 13.51 34.08
C ASN A 2 -14.14 12.01 33.92
N ARG A 3 -15.43 11.63 33.96
CA ARG A 3 -15.85 10.22 33.86
C ARG A 3 -15.35 9.53 32.58
N LEU A 4 -15.20 10.26 31.48
CA LEU A 4 -14.70 9.72 30.21
C LEU A 4 -13.21 9.37 30.27
N GLU A 5 -12.40 10.21 30.91
CA GLU A 5 -10.98 9.93 31.15
C GLU A 5 -10.77 8.72 32.07
N GLN A 6 -11.63 8.55 33.08
CA GLN A 6 -11.59 7.37 33.94
C GLN A 6 -11.87 6.09 33.15
N ILE A 7 -12.89 6.08 32.29
CA ILE A 7 -13.20 4.94 31.41
C ILE A 7 -12.04 4.68 30.42
N ALA A 8 -11.45 5.73 29.86
CA ALA A 8 -10.36 5.61 28.90
C ALA A 8 -9.06 5.03 29.50
N LEU A 9 -8.83 5.24 30.80
CA LEU A 9 -7.65 4.73 31.52
C LEU A 9 -7.92 3.44 32.30
N ASP A 10 -9.17 2.96 32.31
CA ASP A 10 -9.54 1.73 33.00
C ASP A 10 -8.96 0.48 32.29
N PRO A 11 -8.12 -0.33 32.98
CA PRO A 11 -7.55 -1.55 32.40
C PRO A 11 -8.59 -2.54 31.86
N ARG A 12 -9.80 -2.55 32.41
CA ARG A 12 -10.89 -3.45 32.00
C ARG A 12 -11.32 -3.21 30.55
N PHE A 13 -11.24 -1.97 30.07
CA PHE A 13 -11.61 -1.60 28.70
C PHE A 13 -10.41 -1.55 27.75
N HIS A 14 -9.19 -1.75 28.25
CA HIS A 14 -7.96 -1.55 27.49
C HIS A 14 -7.94 -2.33 26.17
N GLU A 15 -8.30 -3.63 26.20
CA GLU A 15 -8.31 -4.47 24.99
C GLU A 15 -9.28 -3.94 23.94
N ALA A 16 -10.54 -3.69 24.32
CA ALA A 16 -11.57 -3.18 23.41
C ALA A 16 -11.23 -1.79 22.86
N LEU A 17 -10.75 -0.89 23.72
CA LEU A 17 -10.29 0.45 23.33
C LEU A 17 -9.06 0.37 22.41
N SER A 18 -8.18 -0.62 22.59
CA SER A 18 -7.02 -0.81 21.71
C SER A 18 -7.41 -1.23 20.30
N VAL A 19 -8.48 -2.02 20.15
CA VAL A 19 -9.08 -2.42 18.88
C VAL A 19 -9.73 -1.21 18.21
N LEU A 20 -10.58 -0.48 18.95
CA LEU A 20 -11.25 0.73 18.47
C LEU A 20 -10.25 1.81 18.02
N LYS A 21 -9.20 2.05 18.83
CA LYS A 21 -8.11 2.97 18.48
C LYS A 21 -7.33 2.47 17.25
N GLY A 22 -7.14 1.16 17.12
CA GLY A 22 -6.56 0.52 15.94
C GLY A 22 -7.36 0.81 14.67
N PHE A 23 -8.66 0.58 14.71
CA PHE A 23 -9.59 0.92 13.63
C PHE A 23 -9.48 2.40 13.24
N ARG A 24 -9.65 3.31 14.22
CA ARG A 24 -9.58 4.76 14.01
C ARG A 24 -8.24 5.16 13.39
N ASN A 25 -7.13 4.61 13.87
CA ASN A 25 -5.81 4.93 13.35
C ASN A 25 -5.63 4.43 11.91
N GLY A 26 -6.13 3.22 11.58
CA GLY A 26 -6.15 2.70 10.22
C GLY A 26 -6.94 3.62 9.28
N VAL A 27 -8.14 4.04 9.69
CA VAL A 27 -8.98 4.97 8.91
C VAL A 27 -8.29 6.31 8.70
N VAL A 28 -7.76 6.93 9.76
CA VAL A 28 -7.12 8.25 9.67
C VAL A 28 -5.85 8.20 8.84
N TYR A 29 -4.99 7.20 9.06
CA TYR A 29 -3.77 7.04 8.27
C TYR A 29 -4.09 6.76 6.80
N GLY A 30 -5.03 5.85 6.53
CA GLY A 30 -5.45 5.53 5.17
C GLY A 30 -6.03 6.73 4.44
N ALA A 31 -6.86 7.54 5.11
CA ALA A 31 -7.37 8.77 4.53
C ALA A 31 -6.25 9.78 4.22
N LYS A 32 -5.32 10.00 5.17
CA LYS A 32 -4.20 10.93 5.02
C LYS A 32 -3.28 10.60 3.84
N VAL A 33 -3.06 9.32 3.55
CA VAL A 33 -2.20 8.90 2.44
C VAL A 33 -2.98 8.82 1.13
N ARG A 34 -4.18 8.23 1.15
CA ARG A 34 -4.92 7.94 -0.08
C ARG A 34 -5.53 9.18 -0.71
N PHE A 35 -6.02 10.11 0.10
CA PHE A 35 -6.69 11.30 -0.42
C PHE A 35 -5.76 12.17 -1.27
N PRO A 36 -4.55 12.58 -0.80
CA PRO A 36 -3.63 13.35 -1.63
C PRO A 36 -3.21 12.61 -2.91
N HIS A 37 -2.94 11.31 -2.81
CA HIS A 37 -2.59 10.50 -3.97
C HIS A 37 -3.72 10.46 -5.00
N ALA A 38 -4.95 10.16 -4.57
CA ALA A 38 -6.11 10.10 -5.47
C ALA A 38 -6.42 11.47 -6.10
N LEU A 39 -6.25 12.55 -5.33
CA LEU A 39 -6.40 13.92 -5.80
C LEU A 39 -5.41 14.23 -6.93
N VAL A 40 -4.10 14.04 -6.68
CA VAL A 40 -3.04 14.30 -7.67
C VAL A 40 -3.24 13.46 -8.93
N MET A 41 -3.46 12.15 -8.77
CA MET A 41 -3.65 11.27 -9.93
C MET A 41 -4.91 11.64 -10.74
N THR A 42 -5.97 12.12 -10.09
CA THR A 42 -7.20 12.53 -10.78
C THR A 42 -7.02 13.86 -11.51
N ILE A 43 -6.25 14.80 -10.94
CA ILE A 43 -5.95 16.08 -11.59
C ILE A 43 -5.06 15.86 -12.82
N LEU A 44 -4.01 15.05 -12.69
CA LEU A 44 -3.02 14.84 -13.75
C LEU A 44 -3.54 13.96 -14.90
N PHE A 45 -4.28 12.89 -14.59
CA PHE A 45 -4.52 11.82 -15.56
C PHE A 45 -5.99 11.48 -15.82
N LYS A 46 -6.95 12.03 -15.04
CA LYS A 46 -8.38 11.74 -15.25
C LYS A 46 -9.12 12.87 -15.94
N THR A 47 -9.93 12.51 -16.93
CA THR A 47 -10.90 13.38 -17.61
C THR A 47 -12.32 13.15 -17.06
N GLY A 48 -13.27 14.05 -17.39
CA GLY A 48 -14.66 13.97 -16.94
C GLY A 48 -15.10 15.11 -16.02
N SER A 49 -16.37 15.09 -15.60
CA SER A 49 -16.98 16.13 -14.77
C SER A 49 -16.34 16.23 -13.38
N VAL A 50 -16.37 17.44 -12.80
CA VAL A 50 -15.86 17.70 -11.44
C VAL A 50 -16.54 16.79 -10.42
N GLU A 51 -17.85 16.58 -10.56
CA GLU A 51 -18.62 15.70 -9.69
C GLU A 51 -18.11 14.25 -9.72
N SER A 52 -17.88 13.69 -10.92
CA SER A 52 -17.35 12.33 -11.09
C SER A 52 -15.95 12.20 -10.47
N LYS A 53 -15.10 13.21 -10.66
CA LYS A 53 -13.75 13.27 -10.08
C LYS A 53 -13.79 13.26 -8.55
N VAL A 54 -14.59 14.12 -7.94
CA VAL A 54 -14.75 14.20 -6.48
C VAL A 54 -15.29 12.89 -5.91
N LYS A 55 -16.35 12.34 -6.51
CA LYS A 55 -16.92 11.03 -6.11
C LYS A 55 -15.87 9.92 -6.19
N GLY A 56 -15.07 9.90 -7.25
CA GLY A 56 -13.98 8.93 -7.43
C GLY A 56 -12.91 9.03 -6.33
N ILE A 57 -12.46 10.25 -6.01
CA ILE A 57 -11.47 10.51 -4.95
C ILE A 57 -11.99 10.05 -3.59
N LEU A 58 -13.22 10.44 -3.24
CA LEU A 58 -13.83 10.10 -1.96
C LEU A 58 -14.07 8.59 -1.84
N ARG A 59 -14.55 7.93 -2.90
CA ARG A 59 -14.75 6.48 -2.91
C ARG A 59 -13.44 5.72 -2.71
N ALA A 60 -12.40 6.11 -3.46
CA ALA A 60 -11.09 5.47 -3.33
C ALA A 60 -10.46 5.69 -1.94
N THR A 61 -10.60 6.90 -1.39
CA THR A 61 -10.13 7.24 -0.04
C THR A 61 -10.87 6.43 1.01
N LYS A 62 -12.20 6.39 0.94
CA LYS A 62 -13.05 5.64 1.87
C LYS A 62 -12.73 4.15 1.85
N GLN A 63 -12.64 3.54 0.67
CA GLN A 63 -12.32 2.13 0.53
C GLN A 63 -10.96 1.80 1.15
N HIS A 64 -9.91 2.56 0.80
CA HIS A 64 -8.58 2.34 1.37
C HIS A 64 -8.54 2.52 2.89
N ALA A 65 -9.14 3.61 3.40
CA ALA A 65 -9.17 3.91 4.82
C ALA A 65 -9.93 2.85 5.63
N LEU A 66 -11.08 2.41 5.13
CA LEU A 66 -11.87 1.35 5.77
C LEU A 66 -11.13 0.01 5.73
N ASN A 67 -10.50 -0.35 4.61
CA ASN A 67 -9.71 -1.58 4.54
C ASN A 67 -8.62 -1.60 5.62
N LEU A 68 -7.85 -0.52 5.78
CA LEU A 68 -6.84 -0.45 6.84
C LEU A 68 -7.44 -0.52 8.26
N GLY A 69 -8.56 0.17 8.49
CA GLY A 69 -9.25 0.13 9.78
C GLY A 69 -9.78 -1.27 10.11
N ILE A 70 -10.44 -1.93 9.16
CA ILE A 70 -11.01 -3.27 9.32
C ILE A 70 -9.88 -4.29 9.50
N PHE A 71 -8.81 -4.22 8.71
CA PHE A 71 -7.64 -5.09 8.91
C PHE A 71 -7.07 -4.95 10.32
N ALA A 72 -6.86 -3.71 10.80
CA ALA A 72 -6.36 -3.48 12.16
C ALA A 72 -7.31 -4.03 13.23
N THR A 73 -8.62 -3.97 12.98
CA THR A 73 -9.64 -4.54 13.87
C THR A 73 -9.53 -6.05 13.93
N ILE A 74 -9.54 -6.73 12.78
CA ILE A 74 -9.44 -8.19 12.68
C ILE A 74 -8.12 -8.67 13.30
N TYR A 75 -7.00 -8.07 12.91
CA TYR A 75 -5.68 -8.42 13.40
C TYR A 75 -5.60 -8.34 14.92
N LYS A 76 -6.00 -7.20 15.51
CA LYS A 76 -5.92 -7.02 16.97
C LYS A 76 -6.86 -7.94 17.73
N THR A 77 -8.09 -8.13 17.23
CA THR A 77 -9.04 -9.07 17.83
C THR A 77 -8.49 -10.48 17.83
N LEU A 78 -7.93 -10.94 16.71
CA LEU A 78 -7.29 -12.26 16.62
C LEU A 78 -6.10 -12.38 17.56
N MET A 79 -5.23 -11.36 17.65
CA MET A 79 -4.10 -11.36 18.58
C MET A 79 -4.57 -11.49 20.05
N ILE A 80 -5.64 -10.78 20.43
CA ILE A 80 -6.23 -10.89 21.77
C ILE A 80 -6.78 -12.29 22.01
N VAL A 81 -7.54 -12.84 21.06
CA VAL A 81 -8.13 -14.18 21.16
C VAL A 81 -7.04 -15.26 21.24
N GLN A 82 -6.06 -15.23 20.35
CA GLN A 82 -4.94 -16.19 20.33
C GLN A 82 -4.12 -16.12 21.61
N ARG A 83 -3.86 -14.91 22.14
CA ARG A 83 -3.19 -14.73 23.43
C ARG A 83 -3.99 -15.33 24.58
N LYS A 84 -5.31 -15.12 24.62
CA LYS A 84 -6.19 -15.70 25.66
C LYS A 84 -6.26 -17.21 25.57
N MET A 85 -6.20 -17.78 24.36
CA MET A 85 -6.14 -19.22 24.13
C MET A 85 -4.78 -19.85 24.50
N ASN A 86 -3.75 -19.03 24.74
CA ASN A 86 -2.38 -19.47 25.03
C ASN A 86 -1.92 -18.94 26.41
N ASP A 87 -2.76 -19.09 27.43
CA ASP A 87 -2.48 -18.69 28.82
C ASP A 87 -2.00 -17.23 28.99
N GLY A 88 -2.50 -16.33 28.16
CA GLY A 88 -2.11 -14.91 28.16
C GLY A 88 -0.77 -14.63 27.48
N LYS A 89 -0.12 -15.63 26.88
CA LYS A 89 1.18 -15.49 26.20
C LYS A 89 1.03 -15.34 24.70
N GLU A 90 1.84 -14.47 24.11
CA GLU A 90 1.93 -14.34 22.66
C GLU A 90 2.91 -15.38 22.09
N ALA A 91 2.44 -16.25 21.20
CA ALA A 91 3.32 -17.15 20.45
C ALA A 91 3.81 -16.50 19.15
N SER A 92 4.99 -16.91 18.68
CA SER A 92 5.64 -16.33 17.49
C SER A 92 4.80 -16.43 16.20
N LEU A 93 3.92 -17.43 16.09
CA LEU A 93 3.04 -17.62 14.94
C LEU A 93 1.74 -16.82 15.03
N HIS A 94 1.36 -16.29 16.19
CA HIS A 94 0.10 -15.53 16.32
C HIS A 94 0.02 -14.35 15.34
N PRO A 95 1.04 -13.48 15.23
CA PRO A 95 1.02 -12.36 14.29
C PRO A 95 0.88 -12.80 12.83
N PHE A 96 1.53 -13.92 12.48
CA PHE A 96 1.46 -14.46 11.12
C PHE A 96 0.05 -14.93 10.78
N ILE A 97 -0.54 -15.76 11.64
CA ILE A 97 -1.89 -16.30 11.43
C ILE A 97 -2.93 -15.16 11.39
N ALA A 98 -2.87 -14.21 12.33
CA ALA A 98 -3.76 -13.05 12.35
C ALA A 98 -3.60 -12.19 11.09
N GLY A 99 -2.36 -12.02 10.62
CA GLY A 99 -2.04 -11.32 9.39
C GLY A 99 -2.59 -12.01 8.13
N VAL A 100 -2.46 -13.33 8.04
CA VAL A 100 -2.99 -14.14 6.92
C VAL A 100 -4.52 -14.04 6.87
N ILE A 101 -5.19 -14.27 8.00
CA ILE A 101 -6.66 -14.22 8.07
C ILE A 101 -7.15 -12.81 7.72
N GLY A 102 -6.65 -11.78 8.40
CA GLY A 102 -7.04 -10.40 8.12
C GLY A 102 -6.72 -9.98 6.68
N GLY A 103 -5.57 -10.41 6.16
CA GLY A 103 -5.13 -10.13 4.81
C GLY A 103 -6.08 -10.68 3.76
N TYR A 104 -6.46 -11.95 3.90
CA TYR A 104 -7.39 -12.62 3.00
C TYR A 104 -8.76 -11.94 2.98
N TYR A 105 -9.36 -11.70 4.15
CA TYR A 105 -10.71 -11.13 4.24
C TYR A 105 -10.80 -9.67 3.79
N VAL A 106 -9.75 -8.87 3.99
CA VAL A 106 -9.80 -7.43 3.70
C VAL A 106 -9.26 -7.10 2.31
N PHE A 107 -8.21 -7.81 1.87
CA PHE A 107 -7.49 -7.49 0.64
C PHE A 107 -7.62 -8.55 -0.45
N GLY A 108 -8.45 -9.58 -0.25
CA GLY A 108 -8.65 -10.68 -1.21
C GLY A 108 -9.26 -10.25 -2.55
N ASP A 109 -10.05 -9.17 -2.57
CA ASP A 109 -10.64 -8.66 -3.81
C ASP A 109 -9.60 -8.06 -4.73
N ASN A 110 -9.59 -8.51 -5.99
CA ASN A 110 -8.71 -7.99 -7.02
C ASN A 110 -9.21 -6.65 -7.59
N ASN A 111 -8.98 -5.56 -6.86
CA ASN A 111 -9.26 -4.20 -7.31
C ASN A 111 -7.99 -3.33 -7.28
N SER A 112 -8.03 -2.19 -8.00
CA SER A 112 -6.86 -1.31 -8.14
C SER A 112 -6.29 -0.79 -6.81
N ILE A 113 -7.10 -0.67 -5.75
CA ILE A 113 -6.64 -0.21 -4.44
C ILE A 113 -5.91 -1.35 -3.73
N ASN A 114 -6.50 -2.54 -3.69
CA ASN A 114 -5.88 -3.71 -3.08
C ASN A 114 -4.60 -4.10 -3.81
N GLN A 115 -4.59 -4.10 -5.15
CA GLN A 115 -3.37 -4.33 -5.94
C GLN A 115 -2.24 -3.36 -5.55
N GLN A 116 -2.54 -2.06 -5.42
CA GLN A 116 -1.54 -1.07 -5.03
C GLN A 116 -0.97 -1.34 -3.63
N ILE A 117 -1.82 -1.71 -2.66
CA ILE A 117 -1.38 -2.07 -1.31
C ILE A 117 -0.52 -3.33 -1.32
N ILE A 118 -0.99 -4.39 -2.00
CA ILE A 118 -0.35 -5.71 -1.98
C ILE A 118 0.97 -5.69 -2.73
N LEU A 119 1.07 -5.05 -3.90
CA LEU A 119 2.34 -4.95 -4.62
C LEU A 119 3.37 -4.12 -3.85
N TYR A 120 2.93 -3.03 -3.22
CA TYR A 120 3.77 -2.23 -2.34
C TYR A 120 4.26 -3.05 -1.13
N LEU A 121 3.36 -3.78 -0.46
CA LEU A 121 3.72 -4.61 0.68
C LEU A 121 4.63 -5.77 0.27
N PHE A 122 4.33 -6.44 -0.85
CA PHE A 122 5.10 -7.55 -1.39
C PHE A 122 6.58 -7.18 -1.58
N SER A 123 6.84 -6.09 -2.31
CA SER A 123 8.22 -5.60 -2.51
C SER A 123 8.94 -5.35 -1.18
N ARG A 124 8.27 -4.75 -0.20
CA ARG A 124 8.87 -4.48 1.12
C ARG A 124 9.09 -5.73 1.95
N VAL A 125 8.17 -6.69 1.88
CA VAL A 125 8.30 -7.98 2.58
C VAL A 125 9.44 -8.80 1.99
N VAL A 126 9.54 -8.91 0.66
CA VAL A 126 10.66 -9.58 0.00
C VAL A 126 11.99 -8.93 0.39
N MET A 127 12.09 -7.60 0.35
CA MET A 127 13.29 -6.89 0.79
C MET A 127 13.61 -7.12 2.27
N ALA A 128 12.59 -7.21 3.14
CA ALA A 128 12.80 -7.51 4.55
C ALA A 128 13.32 -8.95 4.75
N ILE A 129 12.75 -9.93 4.05
CA ILE A 129 13.18 -11.34 4.07
C ILE A 129 14.65 -11.44 3.65
N VAL A 130 15.05 -10.80 2.54
CA VAL A 130 16.45 -10.80 2.07
C VAL A 130 17.39 -10.17 3.09
N LYS A 131 16.97 -9.13 3.81
CA LYS A 131 17.78 -8.46 4.84
C LYS A 131 17.94 -9.27 6.13
N VAL A 132 17.06 -10.22 6.43
CA VAL A 132 17.11 -10.97 7.70
C VAL A 132 18.36 -11.84 7.82
N PRO A 133 18.74 -12.69 6.83
CA PRO A 133 19.98 -13.46 6.87
C PRO A 133 21.23 -12.59 6.98
N VAL A 134 21.25 -11.47 6.25
CA VAL A 134 22.35 -10.48 6.31
C VAL A 134 22.48 -9.89 7.71
N LYS A 135 21.36 -9.47 8.31
CA LYS A 135 21.34 -8.96 9.69
C LYS A 135 21.78 -10.01 10.71
N ARG A 136 21.45 -11.28 10.47
CA ARG A 136 21.83 -12.41 11.32
C ARG A 136 23.25 -12.91 11.06
N GLN A 137 24.01 -12.26 10.19
CA GLN A 137 25.38 -12.65 9.81
C GLN A 137 25.46 -14.08 9.25
N VAL A 138 24.38 -14.56 8.64
CA VAL A 138 24.35 -15.86 7.94
C VAL A 138 24.93 -15.74 6.53
N VAL A 139 24.78 -14.56 5.92
CA VAL A 139 25.25 -14.25 4.57
C VAL A 139 25.86 -12.86 4.58
N ASP A 140 27.06 -12.71 4.04
CA ASP A 140 27.70 -11.40 3.87
C ASP A 140 26.95 -10.58 2.82
N ALA A 141 26.78 -9.28 3.09
CA ALA A 141 26.21 -8.37 2.12
C ALA A 141 27.19 -8.19 0.94
N PRO A 142 26.82 -8.57 -0.30
CA PRO A 142 27.68 -8.30 -1.45
C PRO A 142 27.93 -6.79 -1.59
N PRO A 143 29.11 -6.36 -2.07
CA PRO A 143 29.34 -4.96 -2.41
C PRO A 143 28.38 -4.53 -3.51
N GLN A 144 27.91 -3.28 -3.47
CA GLN A 144 27.04 -2.68 -4.50
C GLN A 144 25.72 -3.42 -4.79
N THR A 145 25.14 -4.10 -3.80
CA THR A 145 23.84 -4.79 -3.91
C THR A 145 22.72 -3.93 -4.51
N PHE A 146 22.57 -2.68 -4.06
CA PHE A 146 21.48 -1.82 -4.52
C PHE A 146 21.66 -1.34 -5.97
N PRO A 147 22.83 -0.84 -6.41
CA PRO A 147 23.08 -0.53 -7.82
C PRO A 147 22.79 -1.67 -8.79
N VAL A 148 23.26 -2.90 -8.47
CA VAL A 148 23.01 -4.08 -9.32
C VAL A 148 21.52 -4.39 -9.38
N PHE A 149 20.83 -4.39 -8.23
CA PHE A 149 19.39 -4.59 -8.16
C PHE A 149 18.63 -3.54 -9.00
N ALA A 150 18.98 -2.27 -8.84
CA ALA A 150 18.36 -1.18 -9.60
C ALA A 150 18.57 -1.36 -11.11
N ALA A 151 19.79 -1.66 -11.55
CA ALA A 151 20.11 -1.87 -12.96
C ALA A 151 19.30 -3.03 -13.58
N VAL A 152 19.19 -4.16 -12.87
CA VAL A 152 18.41 -5.32 -13.34
C VAL A 152 16.93 -4.99 -13.42
N VAL A 153 16.34 -4.41 -12.37
CA VAL A 153 14.92 -4.02 -12.35
C VAL A 153 14.60 -3.05 -13.49
N TRP A 154 15.47 -2.08 -13.74
CA TRP A 154 15.28 -1.11 -14.81
C TRP A 154 15.46 -1.70 -16.21
N GLY A 155 16.45 -2.57 -16.40
CA GLY A 155 16.61 -3.31 -17.66
C GLY A 155 15.37 -4.14 -17.98
N LEU A 156 14.83 -4.86 -16.99
CA LEU A 156 13.64 -5.70 -17.15
C LEU A 156 12.39 -4.88 -17.50
N VAL A 157 12.13 -3.78 -16.80
CA VAL A 157 10.92 -3.00 -17.09
C VAL A 157 10.98 -2.33 -18.46
N MET A 158 12.15 -1.87 -18.89
CA MET A 158 12.32 -1.30 -20.22
C MET A 158 12.14 -2.35 -21.31
N TRP A 159 12.65 -3.57 -21.09
CA TRP A 159 12.44 -4.69 -22.00
C TRP A 159 10.96 -5.09 -22.09
N LEU A 160 10.28 -5.24 -20.94
CA LEU A 160 8.85 -5.55 -20.86
C LEU A 160 8.00 -4.45 -21.51
N PHE A 161 8.30 -3.18 -21.24
CA PHE A 161 7.57 -2.08 -21.85
C PHE A 161 7.70 -2.08 -23.38
N ARG A 162 8.86 -2.46 -23.93
CA ARG A 162 9.10 -2.49 -25.37
C ARG A 162 8.45 -3.69 -26.06
N HIS A 163 8.48 -4.88 -25.46
CA HIS A 163 8.05 -6.14 -26.11
C HIS A 163 6.69 -6.66 -25.63
N GLU A 164 6.34 -6.41 -24.37
CA GLU A 164 5.18 -6.99 -23.66
C GLU A 164 4.38 -5.87 -22.97
N THR A 165 4.14 -4.76 -23.66
CA THR A 165 3.62 -3.52 -23.06
C THR A 165 2.32 -3.75 -22.27
N ASP A 166 1.47 -4.64 -22.76
CA ASP A 166 0.17 -5.03 -22.21
C ASP A 166 0.25 -5.80 -20.88
N THR A 167 1.41 -6.35 -20.53
CA THR A 167 1.67 -7.00 -19.24
C THR A 167 2.06 -6.00 -18.14
N VAL A 168 2.58 -4.82 -18.52
CA VAL A 168 3.02 -3.78 -17.56
C VAL A 168 1.82 -3.14 -16.87
N GLN A 169 1.92 -2.89 -15.56
CA GLN A 169 0.86 -2.25 -14.78
C GLN A 169 0.34 -0.97 -15.48
N PRO A 170 -0.98 -0.75 -15.61
CA PRO A 170 -1.54 0.36 -16.38
C PRO A 170 -1.00 1.75 -16.00
N SER A 171 -0.80 2.04 -14.71
CA SER A 171 -0.24 3.33 -14.28
C SER A 171 1.20 3.52 -14.72
N LEU A 172 2.02 2.48 -14.62
CA LEU A 172 3.42 2.52 -15.07
C LEU A 172 3.49 2.63 -16.58
N ARG A 173 2.66 1.86 -17.31
CA ARG A 173 2.53 1.94 -18.77
C ARG A 173 2.18 3.35 -19.22
N ALA A 174 1.22 4.01 -18.58
CA ALA A 174 0.80 5.37 -18.93
C ALA A 174 1.96 6.36 -18.78
N SER A 175 2.70 6.29 -17.68
CA SER A 175 3.89 7.13 -17.47
C SER A 175 4.98 6.84 -18.49
N MET A 176 5.26 5.57 -18.78
CA MET A 176 6.28 5.18 -19.76
C MET A 176 5.90 5.56 -21.19
N GLN A 177 4.62 5.46 -21.58
CA GLN A 177 4.12 5.92 -22.88
C GLN A 177 4.38 7.43 -23.04
N TYR A 178 3.98 8.21 -22.03
CA TYR A 178 4.15 9.67 -22.04
C TYR A 178 5.63 10.08 -22.12
N ILE A 179 6.51 9.38 -21.39
CA ILE A 179 7.94 9.72 -21.30
C ILE A 179 8.73 9.24 -22.53
N TYR A 180 8.47 8.03 -23.03
CA TYR A 180 9.38 7.36 -23.98
C TYR A 180 8.83 7.17 -25.38
N ARG A 181 7.51 7.14 -25.58
CA ARG A 181 6.93 6.94 -26.91
C ARG A 181 6.34 8.22 -27.46
N ASP A 182 5.64 8.98 -26.64
CA ASP A 182 5.06 10.25 -27.07
C ASP A 182 6.16 11.31 -27.33
N SER A 183 7.34 11.14 -26.73
CA SER A 183 8.54 11.93 -27.00
C SER A 183 9.12 11.74 -28.41
N ASP A 184 8.77 10.66 -29.12
CA ASP A 184 9.38 10.32 -30.40
C ASP A 184 8.75 11.07 -31.60
N SER A 185 7.66 11.81 -31.40
CA SER A 185 6.93 12.50 -32.47
C SER A 185 6.50 13.91 -32.09
N TRP A 186 6.86 14.92 -32.90
CA TRP A 186 6.39 16.30 -32.76
C TRP A 186 6.15 16.95 -34.13
N ASN A 187 5.15 17.85 -34.19
CA ASN A 187 4.74 18.53 -35.43
C ASN A 187 4.98 20.05 -35.40
N SER A 188 5.37 20.61 -34.25
CA SER A 188 5.60 22.04 -34.03
C SER A 188 6.48 22.31 -32.79
N LEU A 189 7.00 23.54 -32.64
CA LEU A 189 7.67 23.98 -31.41
C LEU A 189 6.77 23.90 -30.17
N ARG A 190 5.45 24.07 -30.35
CA ARG A 190 4.47 23.91 -29.26
C ARG A 190 4.37 22.46 -28.80
N THR A 191 4.39 21.52 -29.74
CA THR A 191 4.36 20.07 -29.42
C THR A 191 5.71 19.53 -28.94
N LEU A 192 6.78 20.27 -29.21
CA LEU A 192 8.13 19.94 -28.76
C LEU A 192 8.39 20.41 -27.31
N ILE A 193 7.91 21.61 -26.94
CA ILE A 193 8.30 22.29 -25.69
C ILE A 193 7.20 22.29 -24.63
N TRP A 194 5.92 22.32 -25.02
CA TRP A 194 4.83 22.56 -24.06
C TRP A 194 3.83 21.42 -23.98
N HIS A 195 3.20 21.01 -25.08
CA HIS A 195 2.11 20.03 -25.07
C HIS A 195 2.54 18.74 -25.76
N ASN A 196 2.23 17.60 -25.15
CA ASN A 196 2.43 16.32 -25.82
C ASN A 196 1.16 16.04 -26.65
N LYS A 197 1.31 16.15 -27.98
CA LYS A 197 0.25 16.28 -29.01
C LYS A 197 -0.46 17.64 -29.09
#